data_AF-A0AAU6PG48-F1
#
_entry.id   AF-A0AAU6PG48-F1
#
_cell.length_a   1.000
_cell.length_b   1.000
_cell.length_c   1.000
_cell.angle_alpha   90.00
_cell.angle_beta   90.00
_cell.angle_gamma   90.00
#
_symmetry.space_group_name_H-M   'P 1'
#
loop_
_entity.id
_entity.type
_entity.pdbx_description
1 polymer ?
#
loop_
_entity_poly.entity_id
_entity_poly.type
_entity_poly.pdbx_seq_one_letter_code
_entity_poly.pdbx_strand_id
1 'polypeptide(L)'
;MMRSIHYFGKDYPIDSYGDSECITFNNTRFTIIENKEELLKRYDDDELEHLCINYPIDFNNNFLIDFNFKNCLFIRDIDIKEQSLSSYLFEGCQFEGTLRFIDCKFEASIFRGSVFKEIEIYFKENYDNEIFFVKCHFENKIKIRNFEWHEAIDGLLYEESQRNKAKLKTLELVGCTAGNEAYLRISYLKIDDFKIKNLRLPQHAELDIGDCHFKRMQLSNFRNVGQFKLYKINIFSNEKGSLFQIDNTSIGRTELQSVNLKSFDTVKMFDNIFTELNYTNIQWMNVIEVEQHNEKFDKESARKTSIHTLVYQAALDKAEKQRDAYRTLKNVALSNNDQVQASYFHAKEMENYQGSADSGDGDKEYRLSDKATLWLEKYTNRFDMKSGWSLILTLIFLYWALV
;
A
#
# COMPACT_ATOMS: atom_id res chain seq x y z
N MET A 1 32.54 -7.39 -24.83
CA MET A 1 32.10 -8.29 -23.74
C MET A 1 31.23 -9.36 -24.37
N MET A 2 31.59 -10.65 -24.20
CA MET A 2 30.73 -11.77 -24.57
C MET A 2 29.47 -11.68 -23.69
N ARG A 3 28.28 -11.67 -24.32
CA ARG A 3 27.01 -11.70 -23.59
C ARG A 3 26.69 -13.17 -23.32
N SER A 4 26.24 -13.47 -22.10
CA SER A 4 25.88 -14.84 -21.67
C SER A 4 24.48 -14.85 -21.06
N ILE A 5 23.79 -15.98 -21.18
CA ILE A 5 22.58 -16.27 -20.42
C ILE A 5 22.96 -17.20 -19.28
N HIS A 6 22.53 -16.85 -18.07
CA HIS A 6 22.80 -17.66 -16.88
C HIS A 6 21.62 -18.60 -16.62
N TYR A 7 21.85 -19.91 -16.69
CA TYR A 7 20.85 -20.95 -16.52
C TYR A 7 21.45 -22.14 -15.76
N PHE A 8 20.79 -22.64 -14.70
CA PHE A 8 21.32 -23.67 -13.80
C PHE A 8 22.76 -23.43 -13.28
N GLY A 9 23.11 -22.19 -12.93
CA GLY A 9 24.45 -21.85 -12.43
C GLY A 9 25.56 -22.01 -13.48
N LYS A 10 25.21 -22.08 -14.76
CA LYS A 10 26.14 -22.09 -15.88
C LYS A 10 25.88 -20.89 -16.78
N ASP A 11 26.96 -20.24 -17.18
CA ASP A 11 26.94 -19.22 -18.23
C ASP A 11 26.95 -19.91 -19.58
N TYR A 12 25.90 -19.69 -20.36
CA TYR A 12 25.83 -20.12 -21.75
C TYR A 12 26.34 -18.97 -22.62
N PRO A 13 27.48 -19.15 -23.32
CA PRO A 13 27.99 -18.12 -24.22
C PRO A 13 27.07 -17.99 -25.43
N ILE A 14 26.80 -16.75 -25.85
CA ILE A 14 26.10 -16.48 -27.09
C ILE A 14 27.14 -16.60 -28.22
N ASP A 15 27.20 -17.78 -28.83
CA ASP A 15 28.36 -18.19 -29.65
C ASP A 15 28.37 -17.68 -31.11
N SER A 16 27.27 -17.15 -31.66
CA SER A 16 27.31 -16.53 -33.00
C SER A 16 26.02 -15.81 -33.37
N TYR A 17 26.15 -14.66 -34.05
CA TYR A 17 25.09 -14.09 -34.89
C TYR A 17 25.14 -14.78 -36.26
N GLY A 18 24.15 -15.61 -36.55
CA GLY A 18 23.94 -16.18 -37.87
C GLY A 18 22.48 -16.59 -38.02
N ASP A 19 21.75 -15.88 -38.88
CA ASP A 19 20.40 -16.09 -39.47
C ASP A 19 19.28 -16.72 -38.62
N SER A 20 19.49 -16.93 -37.33
CA SER A 20 18.51 -17.48 -36.41
C SER A 20 18.82 -16.99 -35.00
N GLU A 21 18.28 -15.82 -34.69
CA GLU A 21 18.30 -15.16 -33.37
C GLU A 21 17.47 -15.93 -32.32
N CYS A 22 17.38 -17.26 -32.39
CA CYS A 22 16.53 -18.08 -31.53
C CYS A 22 17.37 -19.02 -30.63
N ILE A 23 17.20 -18.95 -29.32
CA ILE A 23 17.56 -20.05 -28.40
C ILE A 23 16.38 -21.00 -28.31
N THR A 24 16.56 -22.31 -28.52
CA THR A 24 15.47 -23.28 -28.31
C THR A 24 15.69 -24.02 -26.99
N PHE A 25 14.71 -23.97 -26.07
CA PHE A 25 14.72 -24.69 -24.80
C PHE A 25 13.36 -25.37 -24.55
N ASN A 26 13.34 -26.68 -24.26
CA ASN A 26 12.12 -27.50 -24.13
C ASN A 26 11.12 -27.37 -25.29
N ASN A 27 11.60 -27.39 -26.54
CA ASN A 27 10.81 -27.14 -27.76
C ASN A 27 10.24 -25.71 -27.90
N THR A 28 10.56 -24.79 -26.99
CA THR A 28 10.20 -23.38 -27.08
C THR A 28 11.36 -22.57 -27.64
N ARG A 29 11.12 -21.79 -28.70
CA ARG A 29 12.10 -20.84 -29.26
C ARG A 29 11.98 -19.47 -28.57
N PHE A 30 13.11 -18.93 -28.14
CA PHE A 30 13.29 -17.64 -27.51
C PHE A 30 14.11 -16.75 -28.44
N THR A 31 13.54 -15.63 -28.91
CA THR A 31 14.30 -14.62 -29.64
C THR A 31 14.89 -13.62 -28.65
N ILE A 32 16.22 -13.43 -28.67
CA ILE A 32 16.88 -12.43 -27.83
C ILE A 32 16.94 -11.13 -28.63
N ILE A 33 16.32 -10.08 -28.11
CA ILE A 33 16.34 -8.77 -28.75
C ILE A 33 17.19 -7.80 -27.92
N GLU A 34 18.15 -7.15 -28.57
CA GLU A 34 18.87 -5.99 -28.02
C GLU A 34 18.12 -4.69 -28.33
N ASN A 35 18.00 -3.81 -27.32
CA ASN A 35 17.63 -2.39 -27.35
C ASN A 35 16.66 -1.92 -28.47
N LYS A 36 15.49 -1.39 -28.06
CA LYS A 36 14.46 -0.76 -28.90
C LYS A 36 14.99 0.25 -29.93
N GLU A 37 16.01 1.04 -29.60
CA GLU A 37 16.61 2.03 -30.53
C GLU A 37 17.46 1.40 -31.65
N GLU A 38 18.02 0.21 -31.44
CA GLU A 38 18.75 -0.51 -32.49
C GLU A 38 17.82 -1.31 -33.39
N LEU A 39 16.70 -1.82 -32.84
CA LEU A 39 15.64 -2.48 -33.59
C LEU A 39 14.97 -1.56 -34.62
N LEU A 40 14.52 -0.37 -34.18
CA LEU A 40 13.87 0.62 -35.05
C LEU A 40 14.79 1.18 -36.15
N LYS A 41 16.10 0.93 -36.06
CA LYS A 41 17.09 1.31 -37.07
C LYS A 41 17.39 0.20 -38.07
N ARG A 42 17.07 -1.05 -37.75
CA ARG A 42 17.48 -2.22 -38.55
C ARG A 42 16.34 -2.90 -39.31
N TYR A 43 15.10 -2.72 -38.87
CA TYR A 43 13.95 -3.45 -39.41
C TYR A 43 12.77 -2.49 -39.62
N ASP A 44 12.07 -2.64 -40.75
CA ASP A 44 10.79 -1.95 -40.99
C ASP A 44 9.68 -2.56 -40.10
N ASP A 45 8.57 -1.83 -39.90
CA ASP A 45 7.47 -2.22 -39.00
C ASP A 45 6.94 -3.65 -39.25
N ASP A 46 6.96 -4.12 -40.51
CA ASP A 46 6.55 -5.48 -40.90
C ASP A 46 7.57 -6.57 -40.51
N GLU A 47 8.87 -6.25 -40.43
CA GLU A 47 9.93 -7.20 -40.04
C GLU A 47 10.05 -7.35 -38.52
N LEU A 48 9.70 -6.29 -37.77
CA LEU A 48 9.60 -6.33 -36.31
C LEU A 48 8.56 -7.34 -35.82
N GLU A 49 7.52 -7.60 -36.61
CA GLU A 49 6.47 -8.60 -36.31
C GLU A 49 7.02 -10.03 -36.20
N HIS A 50 8.16 -10.32 -36.83
CA HIS A 50 8.77 -11.65 -36.84
C HIS A 50 9.84 -11.88 -35.77
N LEU A 51 10.54 -10.83 -35.29
CA LEU A 51 11.54 -10.91 -34.21
C LEU A 51 10.91 -11.05 -32.82
N CYS A 52 9.64 -10.70 -32.67
CA CYS A 52 8.85 -10.86 -31.46
C CYS A 52 8.85 -12.33 -30.99
N ILE A 53 8.86 -12.56 -29.67
CA ILE A 53 8.49 -13.87 -29.11
C ILE A 53 7.06 -14.19 -29.62
N ASN A 54 6.98 -15.07 -30.63
CA ASN A 54 5.80 -15.26 -31.46
C ASN A 54 4.93 -16.45 -31.05
N TYR A 55 5.08 -16.95 -29.83
CA TYR A 55 4.27 -18.06 -29.32
C TYR A 55 3.84 -17.84 -27.87
N PRO A 56 2.61 -18.24 -27.49
CA PRO A 56 2.27 -18.40 -26.08
C PRO A 56 3.29 -19.37 -25.47
N ILE A 57 4.07 -18.90 -24.49
CA ILE A 57 5.03 -19.76 -23.81
C ILE A 57 4.24 -20.58 -22.78
N ASP A 58 3.83 -21.78 -23.19
CA ASP A 58 3.25 -22.78 -22.30
C ASP A 58 4.39 -23.54 -21.61
N PHE A 59 4.51 -23.37 -20.30
CA PHE A 59 5.63 -23.85 -19.50
C PHE A 59 5.35 -25.20 -18.82
N ASN A 60 4.47 -26.08 -19.30
CA ASN A 60 3.94 -27.31 -18.66
C ASN A 60 4.90 -28.36 -17.98
N ASN A 61 6.13 -28.03 -17.56
CA ASN A 61 7.04 -28.93 -16.87
C ASN A 61 7.43 -28.42 -15.47
N ASN A 62 7.12 -29.22 -14.45
CA ASN A 62 7.50 -29.04 -13.05
C ASN A 62 9.03 -29.19 -12.85
N PHE A 63 9.76 -28.08 -12.91
CA PHE A 63 11.13 -28.00 -12.41
C PHE A 63 11.30 -26.72 -11.58
N LEU A 64 11.97 -26.80 -10.43
CA LEU A 64 12.43 -25.64 -9.66
C LEU A 64 13.47 -24.87 -10.50
N ILE A 65 13.00 -23.96 -11.34
CA ILE A 65 13.80 -23.12 -12.23
C ILE A 65 13.53 -21.66 -11.86
N ASP A 66 14.60 -20.88 -11.74
CA ASP A 66 14.53 -19.43 -11.70
C ASP A 66 14.45 -18.88 -13.13
N PHE A 67 13.40 -18.10 -13.41
CA PHE A 67 13.26 -17.40 -14.68
C PHE A 67 13.72 -15.95 -14.53
N ASN A 68 14.70 -15.54 -15.32
CA ASN A 68 15.27 -14.21 -15.25
C ASN A 68 15.29 -13.55 -16.64
N PHE A 69 14.44 -12.55 -16.82
CA PHE A 69 14.37 -11.73 -18.02
C PHE A 69 14.90 -10.33 -17.70
N LYS A 70 15.83 -9.84 -18.53
CA LYS A 70 16.44 -8.52 -18.35
C LYS A 70 16.37 -7.72 -19.64
N ASN A 71 15.85 -6.50 -19.53
CA ASN A 71 15.77 -5.53 -20.63
C ASN A 71 15.04 -6.09 -21.87
N CYS A 72 14.04 -6.94 -21.65
CA CYS A 72 13.27 -7.56 -22.74
C CYS A 72 12.06 -6.70 -23.12
N LEU A 73 11.71 -6.71 -24.40
CA LEU A 73 10.46 -6.14 -24.92
C LEU A 73 9.51 -7.28 -25.28
N PHE A 74 8.31 -7.25 -24.72
CA PHE A 74 7.24 -8.22 -24.97
C PHE A 74 6.08 -7.53 -25.66
N ILE A 75 5.96 -7.78 -26.98
CA ILE A 75 4.99 -7.08 -27.83
C ILE A 75 3.60 -7.72 -27.74
N ARG A 76 3.55 -9.04 -27.53
CA ARG A 76 2.31 -9.82 -27.42
C ARG A 76 2.00 -10.18 -25.98
N ASP A 77 0.77 -10.64 -25.77
CA ASP A 77 0.33 -11.21 -24.50
C ASP A 77 1.22 -12.41 -24.11
N ILE A 78 1.56 -12.47 -22.82
CA ILE A 78 2.26 -13.59 -22.22
C ILE A 78 1.33 -14.18 -21.17
N ASP A 79 0.96 -15.43 -21.36
CA ASP A 79 0.23 -16.18 -20.34
C ASP A 79 1.15 -17.24 -19.73
N ILE A 80 1.32 -17.20 -18.41
CA ILE A 80 1.99 -18.23 -17.61
C ILE A 80 0.90 -18.92 -16.80
N LYS A 81 0.68 -20.22 -17.03
CA LYS A 81 -0.46 -20.96 -16.46
C LYS A 81 -0.02 -22.20 -15.71
N GLU A 82 -0.56 -22.39 -14.52
CA GLU A 82 -0.47 -23.63 -13.73
C GLU A 82 0.98 -24.12 -13.52
N GLN A 83 1.90 -23.16 -13.39
CA GLN A 83 3.33 -23.41 -13.21
C GLN A 83 3.74 -23.39 -11.75
N SER A 84 4.63 -24.30 -11.37
CA SER A 84 5.30 -24.30 -10.06
C SER A 84 6.80 -24.04 -10.24
N LEU A 85 7.21 -22.80 -10.04
CA LEU A 85 8.59 -22.34 -10.21
C LEU A 85 9.15 -21.80 -8.90
N SER A 86 10.47 -21.73 -8.75
CA SER A 86 11.08 -21.11 -7.56
C SER A 86 10.87 -19.60 -7.61
N SER A 87 11.29 -18.96 -8.70
CA SER A 87 11.14 -17.52 -8.84
C SER A 87 11.00 -17.02 -10.28
N TYR A 88 10.34 -15.86 -10.41
CA TYR A 88 10.34 -15.05 -11.62
C TYR A 88 11.03 -13.71 -11.32
N LEU A 89 11.92 -13.28 -12.22
CA LEU A 89 12.54 -11.98 -12.19
C LEU A 89 12.42 -11.32 -13.55
N PHE A 90 11.81 -10.13 -13.59
CA PHE A 90 11.75 -9.27 -14.76
C PHE A 90 12.37 -7.92 -14.41
N GLU A 91 13.54 -7.62 -14.96
CA GLU A 91 14.31 -6.42 -14.66
C GLU A 91 14.45 -5.54 -15.90
N GLY A 92 13.89 -4.33 -15.87
CA GLY A 92 13.94 -3.38 -16.99
C GLY A 92 13.14 -3.82 -18.22
N CYS A 93 12.17 -4.72 -18.06
CA CYS A 93 11.38 -5.24 -19.18
C CYS A 93 10.22 -4.30 -19.53
N GLN A 94 9.82 -4.27 -20.80
CA GLN A 94 8.64 -3.55 -21.28
C GLN A 94 7.62 -4.55 -21.83
N PHE A 95 6.36 -4.43 -21.41
CA PHE A 95 5.25 -5.27 -21.86
C PHE A 95 4.21 -4.40 -22.56
N GLU A 96 4.17 -4.47 -23.88
CA GLU A 96 3.14 -3.83 -24.73
C GLU A 96 1.87 -4.71 -24.82
N GLY A 97 2.01 -6.01 -24.56
CA GLY A 97 0.92 -6.94 -24.33
C GLY A 97 0.58 -7.09 -22.84
N THR A 98 -0.39 -7.95 -22.56
CA THR A 98 -0.78 -8.31 -21.19
C THR A 98 0.13 -9.42 -20.65
N LEU A 99 0.70 -9.23 -19.47
CA LEU A 99 1.33 -10.31 -18.72
C LEU A 99 0.30 -10.95 -17.78
N ARG A 100 0.00 -12.24 -17.95
CA ARG A 100 -0.95 -12.98 -17.13
C ARG A 100 -0.28 -14.13 -16.40
N PHE A 101 -0.46 -14.19 -15.09
CA PHE A 101 -0.21 -15.37 -14.27
C PHE A 101 -1.54 -15.99 -13.90
N ILE A 102 -1.74 -17.26 -14.23
CA ILE A 102 -2.97 -17.99 -13.98
C ILE A 102 -2.63 -19.20 -13.13
N ASP A 103 -3.03 -19.16 -11.87
CA ASP A 103 -2.87 -20.23 -10.88
C ASP A 103 -1.44 -20.77 -10.76
N CYS A 104 -0.47 -19.85 -10.73
CA CYS A 104 0.93 -20.20 -10.61
C CYS A 104 1.39 -20.22 -9.15
N LYS A 105 2.21 -21.21 -8.81
CA LYS A 105 2.93 -21.32 -7.54
C LYS A 105 4.37 -20.84 -7.71
N PHE A 106 4.80 -19.92 -6.86
CA PHE A 106 6.18 -19.43 -6.86
C PHE A 106 6.59 -18.88 -5.51
N GLU A 107 7.86 -19.03 -5.12
CA GLU A 107 8.34 -18.42 -3.88
C GLU A 107 8.33 -16.90 -4.02
N ALA A 108 8.86 -16.38 -5.13
CA ALA A 108 8.90 -14.94 -5.40
C ALA A 108 8.72 -14.59 -6.88
N SER A 109 7.92 -13.57 -7.16
CA SER A 109 7.86 -12.91 -8.47
C SER A 109 8.25 -11.44 -8.31
N ILE A 110 9.38 -11.06 -8.91
CA ILE A 110 10.01 -9.76 -8.76
C ILE A 110 10.00 -9.03 -10.10
N PHE A 111 9.34 -7.88 -10.12
CA PHE A 111 9.35 -6.95 -11.23
C PHE A 111 10.11 -5.71 -10.80
N ARG A 112 11.20 -5.37 -11.51
CA ARG A 112 12.05 -4.23 -11.16
C ARG A 112 12.28 -3.32 -12.35
N GLY A 113 11.90 -2.05 -12.24
CA GLY A 113 12.10 -1.07 -13.31
C GLY A 113 11.34 -1.40 -14.60
N SER A 114 10.38 -2.31 -14.54
CA SER A 114 9.62 -2.79 -15.69
C SER A 114 8.39 -1.93 -15.96
N VAL A 115 7.98 -1.85 -17.22
CA VAL A 115 6.81 -1.10 -17.69
C VAL A 115 5.76 -2.09 -18.18
N PHE A 116 4.53 -1.98 -17.66
CA PHE A 116 3.42 -2.85 -18.02
C PHE A 116 2.31 -2.03 -18.65
N LYS A 117 1.87 -2.44 -19.84
CA LYS A 117 0.55 -2.03 -20.32
C LYS A 117 -0.52 -2.60 -19.41
N GLU A 118 -0.56 -3.93 -19.29
CA GLU A 118 -1.46 -4.65 -18.39
C GLU A 118 -0.74 -5.82 -17.71
N ILE A 119 -1.02 -6.03 -16.42
CA ILE A 119 -0.63 -7.24 -15.71
C ILE A 119 -1.81 -7.78 -14.90
N GLU A 120 -2.06 -9.07 -15.04
CA GLU A 120 -3.11 -9.78 -14.32
C GLU A 120 -2.55 -11.03 -13.64
N ILE A 121 -2.84 -11.19 -12.35
CA ILE A 121 -2.39 -12.32 -11.55
C ILE A 121 -3.63 -12.92 -10.89
N TYR A 122 -3.93 -14.15 -11.28
CA TYR A 122 -5.07 -14.90 -10.79
C TYR A 122 -4.62 -16.14 -10.04
N PHE A 123 -5.23 -16.41 -8.90
CA PHE A 123 -5.01 -17.61 -8.11
C PHE A 123 -6.26 -18.47 -8.11
N LYS A 124 -6.16 -19.81 -8.12
CA LYS A 124 -7.28 -20.71 -7.77
C LYS A 124 -7.02 -21.39 -6.44
N GLU A 125 -5.77 -21.76 -6.17
CA GLU A 125 -5.37 -22.38 -4.90
C GLU A 125 -4.63 -21.41 -3.96
N ASN A 126 -4.39 -21.88 -2.73
CA ASN A 126 -3.63 -21.15 -1.72
C ASN A 126 -2.14 -21.43 -1.87
N TYR A 127 -1.37 -20.39 -2.18
CA TYR A 127 0.08 -20.46 -2.24
C TYR A 127 0.71 -19.40 -1.33
N ASP A 128 1.82 -19.69 -0.67
CA ASP A 128 2.57 -18.68 0.10
C ASP A 128 3.45 -17.81 -0.83
N ASN A 129 2.90 -17.36 -1.95
CA ASN A 129 3.63 -16.60 -2.96
C ASN A 129 4.00 -15.21 -2.46
N GLU A 130 5.15 -14.71 -2.89
CA GLU A 130 5.59 -13.34 -2.70
C GLU A 130 5.64 -12.59 -4.03
N ILE A 131 5.10 -11.36 -4.09
CA ILE A 131 5.09 -10.53 -5.29
C ILE A 131 5.64 -9.14 -4.97
N PHE A 132 6.62 -8.70 -5.77
CA PHE A 132 7.29 -7.42 -5.59
C PHE A 132 7.30 -6.62 -6.88
N PHE A 133 6.70 -5.43 -6.84
CA PHE A 133 6.84 -4.41 -7.88
C PHE A 133 7.73 -3.29 -7.35
N VAL A 134 8.90 -3.12 -7.95
CA VAL A 134 9.91 -2.15 -7.51
C VAL A 134 10.22 -1.19 -8.65
N LYS A 135 9.85 0.08 -8.49
CA LYS A 135 10.05 1.14 -9.49
C LYS A 135 9.42 0.81 -10.86
N CYS A 136 8.27 0.17 -10.84
CA CYS A 136 7.53 -0.17 -12.06
C CYS A 136 6.63 0.97 -12.53
N HIS A 137 6.31 0.99 -13.83
CA HIS A 137 5.26 1.83 -14.39
C HIS A 137 4.09 0.97 -14.89
N PHE A 138 2.86 1.35 -14.55
CA PHE A 138 1.65 0.67 -14.99
C PHE A 138 0.82 1.60 -15.85
N GLU A 139 0.75 1.35 -17.16
CA GLU A 139 0.07 2.25 -18.08
C GLU A 139 -1.44 2.16 -17.92
N ASN A 140 -2.01 0.95 -17.97
CA ASN A 140 -3.46 0.76 -17.99
C ASN A 140 -4.00 -0.06 -16.81
N LYS A 141 -3.42 -1.23 -16.51
CA LYS A 141 -4.06 -2.15 -15.56
C LYS A 141 -3.09 -2.98 -14.73
N ILE A 142 -3.39 -3.07 -13.43
CA ILE A 142 -2.93 -4.15 -12.55
C ILE A 142 -4.15 -4.82 -11.96
N LYS A 143 -4.21 -6.15 -12.00
CA LYS A 143 -5.27 -6.91 -11.35
C LYS A 143 -4.69 -8.12 -10.65
N ILE A 144 -4.78 -8.17 -9.33
CA ILE A 144 -4.31 -9.31 -8.53
C ILE A 144 -5.49 -9.81 -7.70
N ARG A 145 -5.96 -11.02 -7.97
CA ARG A 145 -7.13 -11.58 -7.28
C ARG A 145 -7.23 -13.09 -7.34
N ASN A 146 -8.06 -13.65 -6.48
CA ASN A 146 -8.53 -15.02 -6.63
C ASN A 146 -9.47 -15.14 -7.84
N PHE A 147 -9.54 -16.32 -8.47
CA PHE A 147 -10.59 -16.69 -9.40
C PHE A 147 -11.90 -16.78 -8.64
N GLU A 148 -12.89 -16.00 -9.08
CA GLU A 148 -14.27 -16.19 -8.65
C GLU A 148 -14.80 -17.40 -9.44
N TRP A 149 -14.95 -18.55 -8.80
CA TRP A 149 -15.72 -19.64 -9.38
C TRP A 149 -17.18 -19.16 -9.52
N HIS A 150 -17.64 -18.97 -10.76
CA HIS A 150 -19.00 -18.53 -11.08
C HIS A 150 -20.08 -19.63 -10.92
N GLU A 151 -19.84 -20.66 -10.12
CA GLU A 151 -20.89 -21.63 -9.77
C GLU A 151 -21.63 -21.17 -8.52
N ALA A 152 -22.27 -20.00 -8.61
CA ALA A 152 -23.24 -19.55 -7.63
C ALA A 152 -24.53 -20.35 -7.76
N ILE A 153 -24.57 -21.53 -7.17
CA ILE A 153 -25.81 -22.26 -6.88
C ILE A 153 -26.00 -22.22 -5.37
N ASP A 154 -27.01 -21.47 -4.94
CA ASP A 154 -27.47 -21.27 -3.56
C ASP A 154 -26.49 -20.59 -2.60
N GLY A 155 -26.97 -19.55 -1.90
CA GLY A 155 -26.24 -18.62 -1.01
C GLY A 155 -25.39 -19.19 0.14
N LEU A 156 -25.11 -20.49 0.17
CA LEU A 156 -24.14 -21.16 1.05
C LEU A 156 -22.68 -20.87 0.68
N LEU A 157 -22.39 -20.49 -0.57
CA LEU A 157 -21.02 -20.27 -1.08
C LEU A 157 -20.38 -18.90 -0.72
N TYR A 158 -21.14 -17.91 -0.26
CA TYR A 158 -20.54 -16.62 0.10
C TYR A 158 -19.61 -16.76 1.31
N GLU A 159 -20.01 -17.49 2.34
CA GLU A 159 -19.13 -17.75 3.47
C GLU A 159 -17.92 -18.62 3.07
N GLU A 160 -18.12 -19.61 2.20
CA GLU A 160 -17.03 -20.48 1.72
C GLU A 160 -16.03 -19.71 0.82
N SER A 161 -16.50 -18.85 -0.07
CA SER A 161 -15.63 -17.99 -0.90
C SER A 161 -14.85 -16.96 -0.07
N GLN A 162 -15.40 -16.52 1.07
CA GLN A 162 -14.69 -15.68 2.04
C GLN A 162 -13.65 -16.48 2.85
N ARG A 163 -13.87 -17.79 3.07
CA ARG A 163 -12.89 -18.70 3.71
C ARG A 163 -11.79 -19.15 2.75
N ASN A 164 -12.09 -19.29 1.46
CA ASN A 164 -11.20 -19.84 0.44
C ASN A 164 -10.46 -18.75 -0.37
N LYS A 165 -10.23 -17.57 0.22
CA LYS A 165 -9.40 -16.53 -0.42
C LYS A 165 -7.99 -17.05 -0.62
N ALA A 166 -7.47 -16.90 -1.84
CA ALA A 166 -6.08 -17.22 -2.13
C ALA A 166 -5.14 -16.48 -1.18
N LYS A 167 -4.25 -17.23 -0.54
CA LYS A 167 -3.21 -16.68 0.32
C LYS A 167 -2.09 -16.08 -0.52
N LEU A 168 -1.49 -15.00 0.00
CA LEU A 168 -0.20 -14.45 -0.41
C LEU A 168 0.60 -14.18 0.85
N LYS A 169 1.88 -14.52 0.82
CA LYS A 169 2.77 -14.16 1.92
C LYS A 169 3.12 -12.69 1.86
N THR A 170 3.38 -12.15 0.66
CA THR A 170 3.77 -10.75 0.51
C THR A 170 3.29 -10.17 -0.81
N LEU A 171 2.79 -8.94 -0.78
CA LEU A 171 2.54 -8.12 -1.96
C LEU A 171 3.04 -6.70 -1.70
N GLU A 172 4.11 -6.31 -2.40
CA GLU A 172 4.71 -4.97 -2.26
C GLU A 172 4.71 -4.19 -3.59
N LEU A 173 4.30 -2.93 -3.52
CA LEU A 173 4.46 -1.94 -4.59
C LEU A 173 5.30 -0.78 -4.05
N VAL A 174 6.55 -0.67 -4.51
CA VAL A 174 7.53 0.28 -3.98
C VAL A 174 8.07 1.19 -5.07
N GLY A 175 7.80 2.49 -4.97
CA GLY A 175 8.28 3.51 -5.90
C GLY A 175 7.68 3.40 -7.30
N CYS A 176 6.49 2.81 -7.42
CA CYS A 176 5.81 2.65 -8.70
C CYS A 176 5.04 3.91 -9.11
N THR A 177 4.74 4.01 -10.40
CA THR A 177 3.89 5.07 -10.98
C THR A 177 2.82 4.45 -11.87
N ALA A 178 1.76 5.20 -12.14
CA ALA A 178 0.67 4.74 -12.99
C ALA A 178 0.34 5.77 -14.07
N GLY A 179 -0.16 5.29 -15.21
CA GLY A 179 -0.71 6.10 -16.28
C GLY A 179 -1.99 6.85 -15.85
N ASN A 180 -2.41 7.81 -16.66
CA ASN A 180 -3.48 8.75 -16.28
C ASN A 180 -4.80 8.06 -15.94
N GLU A 181 -5.17 7.01 -16.65
CA GLU A 181 -6.43 6.27 -16.50
C GLU A 181 -6.21 4.85 -15.94
N ALA A 182 -5.08 4.64 -15.28
CA ALA A 182 -4.71 3.31 -14.81
C ALA A 182 -5.67 2.78 -13.75
N TYR A 183 -6.06 1.51 -13.87
CA TYR A 183 -6.90 0.79 -12.90
C TYR A 183 -6.09 -0.28 -12.17
N LEU A 184 -5.92 -0.10 -10.86
CA LEU A 184 -5.19 -1.01 -9.99
C LEU A 184 -6.19 -1.70 -9.06
N ARG A 185 -6.38 -3.01 -9.21
CA ARG A 185 -7.30 -3.80 -8.41
C ARG A 185 -6.60 -4.92 -7.65
N ILE A 186 -6.77 -4.95 -6.33
CA ILE A 186 -6.32 -6.03 -5.46
C ILE A 186 -7.53 -6.53 -4.69
N SER A 187 -7.99 -7.75 -4.97
CA SER A 187 -9.25 -8.20 -4.38
C SER A 187 -9.35 -9.70 -4.12
N TYR A 188 -10.14 -10.09 -3.13
CA TYR A 188 -10.41 -11.51 -2.79
C TYR A 188 -9.18 -12.30 -2.35
N LEU A 189 -8.27 -11.68 -1.59
CA LEU A 189 -7.00 -12.29 -1.16
C LEU A 189 -6.85 -12.29 0.37
N LYS A 190 -6.10 -13.26 0.90
CA LYS A 190 -5.52 -13.19 2.25
C LYS A 190 -4.03 -12.85 2.10
N ILE A 191 -3.58 -11.72 2.61
CA ILE A 191 -2.20 -11.23 2.44
C ILE A 191 -1.55 -11.05 3.81
N ASP A 192 -0.46 -11.78 4.07
CA ASP A 192 0.23 -11.67 5.36
C ASP A 192 0.95 -10.30 5.48
N ASP A 193 1.65 -9.86 4.42
CA ASP A 193 2.29 -8.54 4.36
C ASP A 193 1.95 -7.78 3.08
N PHE A 194 1.15 -6.72 3.23
CA PHE A 194 0.76 -5.85 2.13
C PHE A 194 1.35 -4.45 2.31
N LYS A 195 2.06 -3.98 1.27
CA LYS A 195 2.75 -2.70 1.34
C LYS A 195 2.65 -1.92 0.04
N ILE A 196 2.21 -0.67 0.15
CA ILE A 196 2.39 0.34 -0.87
C ILE A 196 3.28 1.44 -0.29
N LYS A 197 4.40 1.71 -0.96
CA LYS A 197 5.33 2.76 -0.56
C LYS A 197 5.72 3.64 -1.75
N ASN A 198 5.61 4.96 -1.61
CA ASN A 198 5.97 5.92 -2.66
C ASN A 198 5.22 5.67 -3.99
N LEU A 199 3.97 5.21 -3.94
CA LEU A 199 3.12 5.09 -5.14
C LEU A 199 2.47 6.44 -5.44
N ARG A 200 2.55 6.89 -6.69
CA ARG A 200 1.91 8.11 -7.16
C ARG A 200 0.83 7.78 -8.19
N LEU A 201 -0.40 8.15 -7.88
CA LEU A 201 -1.55 7.96 -8.77
C LEU A 201 -2.08 9.31 -9.28
N PRO A 202 -2.22 9.48 -10.60
CA PRO A 202 -2.77 10.69 -11.22
C PRO A 202 -4.29 10.80 -11.03
N GLN A 203 -4.87 11.93 -11.45
CA GLN A 203 -6.25 12.33 -11.16
C GLN A 203 -7.33 11.37 -11.70
N HIS A 204 -7.07 10.65 -12.78
CA HIS A 204 -8.05 9.72 -13.38
C HIS A 204 -7.71 8.25 -13.13
N ALA A 205 -6.68 7.97 -12.34
CA ALA A 205 -6.36 6.61 -11.93
C ALA A 205 -7.24 6.17 -10.76
N GLU A 206 -7.50 4.87 -10.68
CA GLU A 206 -8.25 4.26 -9.60
C GLU A 206 -7.42 3.15 -8.95
N LEU A 207 -7.32 3.18 -7.62
CA LEU A 207 -6.85 2.08 -6.80
C LEU A 207 -8.02 1.52 -6.00
N ASP A 208 -8.32 0.26 -6.25
CA ASP A 208 -9.42 -0.49 -5.64
C ASP A 208 -8.89 -1.70 -4.88
N ILE A 209 -8.99 -1.65 -3.55
CA ILE A 209 -8.58 -2.73 -2.65
C ILE A 209 -9.82 -3.26 -1.91
N GLY A 210 -10.15 -4.52 -2.16
CA GLY A 210 -11.51 -4.99 -1.94
C GLY A 210 -11.65 -6.44 -1.52
N ASP A 211 -12.48 -6.74 -0.52
CA ASP A 211 -12.69 -8.12 -0.06
C ASP A 211 -11.34 -8.80 0.29
N CYS A 212 -10.44 -8.09 0.99
CA CYS A 212 -9.11 -8.60 1.37
C CYS A 212 -8.97 -8.81 2.87
N HIS A 213 -8.20 -9.82 3.26
CA HIS A 213 -7.78 -10.05 4.64
C HIS A 213 -6.29 -9.77 4.80
N PHE A 214 -5.92 -8.88 5.71
CA PHE A 214 -4.52 -8.52 5.94
C PHE A 214 -4.07 -8.92 7.34
N LYS A 215 -2.86 -9.44 7.47
CA LYS A 215 -2.16 -9.44 8.76
C LYS A 215 -1.44 -8.12 8.96
N ARG A 216 -0.70 -7.64 7.96
CA ARG A 216 -0.12 -6.29 7.93
C ARG A 216 -0.54 -5.57 6.66
N MET A 217 -1.10 -4.38 6.81
CA MET A 217 -1.43 -3.46 5.72
C MET A 217 -0.71 -2.14 5.96
N GLN A 218 0.13 -1.71 5.02
CA GLN A 218 0.86 -0.45 5.10
C GLN A 218 0.73 0.36 3.81
N LEU A 219 0.26 1.60 3.94
CA LEU A 219 0.31 2.63 2.89
C LEU A 219 1.18 3.79 3.39
N SER A 220 2.37 3.97 2.82
CA SER A 220 3.31 5.01 3.25
C SER A 220 3.77 5.87 2.08
N ASN A 221 3.86 7.19 2.28
CA ASN A 221 4.21 8.14 1.21
C ASN A 221 3.35 7.96 -0.05
N PHE A 222 2.09 7.59 0.13
CA PHE A 222 1.16 7.37 -0.96
C PHE A 222 0.59 8.72 -1.39
N ARG A 223 0.70 9.05 -2.68
CA ARG A 223 0.16 10.29 -3.23
C ARG A 223 -0.85 9.95 -4.32
N ASN A 224 -2.12 10.03 -3.98
CA ASN A 224 -3.20 9.76 -4.88
C ASN A 224 -4.02 11.03 -5.11
N VAL A 225 -4.11 11.49 -6.36
CA VAL A 225 -5.03 12.56 -6.75
C VAL A 225 -6.31 11.98 -7.35
N GLY A 226 -6.28 10.73 -7.79
CA GLY A 226 -7.42 10.00 -8.33
C GLY A 226 -8.31 9.36 -7.27
N GLN A 227 -8.93 8.24 -7.62
CA GLN A 227 -9.89 7.55 -6.76
C GLN A 227 -9.21 6.43 -5.98
N PHE A 228 -9.43 6.39 -4.67
CA PHE A 228 -9.00 5.30 -3.81
C PHE A 228 -10.22 4.67 -3.13
N LYS A 229 -10.41 3.38 -3.33
CA LYS A 229 -11.47 2.59 -2.71
C LYS A 229 -10.87 1.53 -1.82
N LEU A 230 -11.41 1.44 -0.61
CA LEU A 230 -11.07 0.39 0.34
C LEU A 230 -12.37 -0.23 0.86
N TYR A 231 -12.68 -1.45 0.46
CA TYR A 231 -13.96 -2.08 0.80
C TYR A 231 -13.81 -3.48 1.41
N LYS A 232 -14.59 -3.76 2.46
CA LYS A 232 -14.61 -5.04 3.20
C LYS A 232 -13.21 -5.50 3.65
N ILE A 233 -12.51 -4.64 4.39
CA ILE A 233 -11.17 -4.91 4.90
C ILE A 233 -11.21 -5.28 6.38
N ASN A 234 -10.82 -6.52 6.67
CA ASN A 234 -10.85 -7.12 8.00
C ASN A 234 -9.61 -8.01 8.20
N ILE A 235 -9.23 -8.32 9.45
CA ILE A 235 -8.33 -9.46 9.70
C ILE A 235 -9.12 -10.77 9.74
N PHE A 236 -8.54 -11.86 9.24
CA PHE A 236 -9.10 -13.20 9.44
C PHE A 236 -8.46 -13.83 10.67
N SER A 237 -9.24 -14.03 11.73
CA SER A 237 -8.82 -14.54 13.04
C SER A 237 -7.93 -13.58 13.85
N ASN A 238 -8.00 -13.64 15.19
CA ASN A 238 -7.25 -12.83 16.15
C ASN A 238 -5.73 -13.10 16.08
N GLU A 239 -5.11 -12.82 14.94
CA GLU A 239 -3.70 -12.99 14.69
C GLU A 239 -2.93 -11.88 15.43
N LYS A 240 -2.22 -12.27 16.49
CA LYS A 240 -1.36 -11.37 17.24
C LYS A 240 -0.32 -10.72 16.32
N GLY A 241 -0.04 -9.44 16.57
CA GLY A 241 0.87 -8.60 15.79
C GLY A 241 0.29 -8.07 14.49
N SER A 242 -1.04 -8.01 14.35
CA SER A 242 -1.69 -7.44 13.17
C SER A 242 -1.58 -5.91 13.15
N LEU A 243 -1.34 -5.35 11.95
CA LEU A 243 -1.06 -3.93 11.76
C LEU A 243 -1.88 -3.34 10.61
N PHE A 244 -2.51 -2.21 10.87
CA PHE A 244 -3.05 -1.32 9.85
C PHE A 244 -2.32 0.03 9.93
N GLN A 245 -1.65 0.43 8.86
CA GLN A 245 -0.85 1.65 8.84
C GLN A 245 -1.13 2.48 7.58
N ILE A 246 -1.45 3.75 7.77
CA ILE A 246 -1.50 4.76 6.70
C ILE A 246 -0.74 5.98 7.18
N ASP A 247 0.36 6.33 6.53
CA ASP A 247 1.22 7.42 6.97
C ASP A 247 1.82 8.26 5.84
N ASN A 248 2.08 9.54 6.16
CA ASN A 248 2.69 10.52 5.25
C ASN A 248 2.03 10.53 3.87
N THR A 249 0.70 10.43 3.86
CA THR A 249 -0.05 10.09 2.66
C THR A 249 -1.02 11.21 2.32
N SER A 250 -1.09 11.57 1.05
CA SER A 250 -2.03 12.57 0.53
C SER A 250 -3.00 11.86 -0.40
N ILE A 251 -4.27 11.76 0.01
CA ILE A 251 -5.31 11.05 -0.73
C ILE A 251 -6.41 12.04 -1.16
N GLY A 252 -6.67 12.02 -2.47
CA GLY A 252 -7.74 12.70 -3.18
C GLY A 252 -9.11 12.16 -2.78
N ARG A 253 -9.84 11.61 -3.75
CA ARG A 253 -11.16 11.01 -3.52
C ARG A 253 -11.02 9.63 -2.92
N THR A 254 -11.55 9.46 -1.72
CA THR A 254 -11.45 8.23 -0.95
C THR A 254 -12.82 7.72 -0.55
N GLU A 255 -13.04 6.43 -0.75
CA GLU A 255 -14.24 5.72 -0.30
C GLU A 255 -13.82 4.53 0.57
N LEU A 256 -14.27 4.52 1.81
CA LEU A 256 -14.03 3.43 2.75
C LEU A 256 -15.36 2.74 3.11
N GLN A 257 -15.49 1.45 2.84
CA GLN A 257 -16.73 0.71 3.08
C GLN A 257 -16.49 -0.57 3.87
N SER A 258 -17.24 -0.79 4.95
CA SER A 258 -17.19 -2.03 5.75
C SER A 258 -15.77 -2.40 6.19
N VAL A 259 -15.01 -1.43 6.69
CA VAL A 259 -13.64 -1.62 7.22
C VAL A 259 -13.69 -1.75 8.74
N ASN A 260 -13.14 -2.84 9.28
CA ASN A 260 -13.08 -3.07 10.72
C ASN A 260 -11.66 -2.84 11.27
N LEU A 261 -11.37 -1.60 11.70
CA LEU A 261 -10.09 -1.25 12.30
C LEU A 261 -9.91 -1.83 13.71
N LYS A 262 -11.00 -2.14 14.44
CA LYS A 262 -10.93 -2.81 15.75
C LYS A 262 -10.41 -4.25 15.66
N SER A 263 -10.44 -4.82 14.46
CA SER A 263 -9.95 -6.16 14.24
C SER A 263 -8.41 -6.23 14.31
N PHE A 264 -7.69 -5.14 14.06
CA PHE A 264 -6.22 -5.10 14.13
C PHE A 264 -5.71 -4.82 15.56
N ASP A 265 -4.56 -5.41 15.91
CA ASP A 265 -3.88 -5.16 17.19
C ASP A 265 -3.34 -3.73 17.27
N THR A 266 -2.85 -3.20 16.14
CA THR A 266 -2.25 -1.87 16.05
C THR A 266 -2.78 -1.13 14.84
N VAL A 267 -3.23 0.11 15.05
CA VAL A 267 -3.65 1.03 13.99
C VAL A 267 -2.80 2.29 14.07
N LYS A 268 -2.05 2.58 13.01
CA LYS A 268 -1.20 3.77 12.89
C LYS A 268 -1.70 4.69 11.79
N MET A 269 -2.01 5.94 12.14
CA MET A 269 -2.43 6.95 11.17
C MET A 269 -1.86 8.31 11.53
N PHE A 270 -0.96 8.86 10.71
CA PHE A 270 -0.33 10.16 10.98
C PHE A 270 0.21 10.82 9.70
N ASP A 271 0.40 12.14 9.74
CA ASP A 271 0.88 12.94 8.62
C ASP A 271 0.05 12.74 7.33
N ASN A 272 -1.26 12.52 7.50
CA ASN A 272 -2.18 12.25 6.40
C ASN A 272 -3.00 13.49 6.03
N ILE A 273 -3.16 13.70 4.73
CA ILE A 273 -4.03 14.74 4.15
C ILE A 273 -5.12 14.04 3.35
N PHE A 274 -6.35 14.10 3.84
CA PHE A 274 -7.54 13.62 3.14
C PHE A 274 -8.31 14.81 2.56
N THR A 275 -8.49 14.83 1.25
CA THR A 275 -9.23 15.90 0.56
C THR A 275 -10.73 15.61 0.55
N GLU A 276 -11.12 14.41 0.12
CA GLU A 276 -12.49 13.92 0.14
C GLU A 276 -12.46 12.47 0.66
N LEU A 277 -12.94 12.21 1.87
CA LEU A 277 -13.04 10.86 2.42
C LEU A 277 -14.47 10.60 2.87
N ASN A 278 -15.15 9.73 2.14
CA ASN A 278 -16.47 9.22 2.49
C ASN A 278 -16.33 7.82 3.09
N TYR A 279 -17.09 7.53 4.14
CA TYR A 279 -17.13 6.20 4.70
C TYR A 279 -18.52 5.68 5.06
N THR A 280 -18.67 4.36 4.96
CA THR A 280 -19.87 3.64 5.41
C THR A 280 -19.47 2.38 6.17
N ASN A 281 -20.16 2.08 7.28
CA ASN A 281 -19.94 0.87 8.10
C ASN A 281 -18.48 0.67 8.57
N ILE A 282 -17.77 1.75 8.92
CA ILE A 282 -16.45 1.63 9.57
C ILE A 282 -16.60 1.32 11.05
N GLN A 283 -15.76 0.42 11.56
CA GLN A 283 -15.54 0.25 12.99
C GLN A 283 -14.16 0.81 13.36
N TRP A 284 -14.15 2.01 13.95
CA TRP A 284 -12.91 2.70 14.34
C TRP A 284 -12.24 2.04 15.55
N MET A 285 -10.91 1.98 15.54
CA MET A 285 -10.11 1.60 16.70
C MET A 285 -10.12 2.73 17.74
N ASN A 286 -10.13 2.36 19.03
CA ASN A 286 -10.16 3.33 20.13
C ASN A 286 -8.85 4.13 20.24
N VAL A 287 -7.73 3.49 19.92
CA VAL A 287 -6.40 4.11 20.01
C VAL A 287 -5.78 4.12 18.61
N ILE A 288 -5.39 5.30 18.16
CA ILE A 288 -4.65 5.51 16.92
C ILE A 288 -3.23 5.89 17.31
N GLU A 289 -2.28 5.06 16.90
CA GLU A 289 -0.86 5.29 17.14
C GLU A 289 -0.24 6.17 16.04
N VAL A 290 0.89 6.80 16.37
CA VAL A 290 1.73 7.53 15.42
C VAL A 290 3.14 6.99 15.51
N GLU A 291 3.85 6.89 14.39
CA GLU A 291 5.23 6.41 14.39
C GLU A 291 6.21 7.53 14.80
N GLN A 292 7.25 7.17 15.54
CA GLN A 292 8.36 8.06 15.86
C GLN A 292 9.41 7.99 14.74
N HIS A 293 9.80 9.12 14.16
CA HIS A 293 11.10 9.21 13.50
C HIS A 293 12.18 9.23 14.57
N ASN A 294 12.59 8.05 15.06
CA ASN A 294 13.81 7.92 15.87
C ASN A 294 15.05 7.62 15.01
N GLU A 295 14.94 7.68 13.68
CA GLU A 295 16.07 7.38 12.81
C GLU A 295 16.93 8.62 12.54
N LYS A 296 18.13 8.55 13.11
CA LYS A 296 19.29 9.44 12.95
C LYS A 296 19.21 10.76 13.71
N PHE A 297 19.21 10.67 15.04
CA PHE A 297 19.96 11.68 15.78
C PHE A 297 21.41 11.59 15.31
N ASP A 298 21.81 12.60 14.53
CA ASP A 298 23.18 12.78 14.10
C ASP A 298 24.10 12.65 15.34
N LYS A 299 25.11 11.79 15.25
CA LYS A 299 26.05 11.55 16.37
C LYS A 299 26.72 12.85 16.82
N GLU A 300 26.69 13.87 15.97
CA GLU A 300 27.21 15.21 16.24
C GLU A 300 26.25 16.07 17.10
N SER A 301 24.93 15.97 16.92
CA SER A 301 23.91 16.67 17.72
C SER A 301 23.75 16.07 19.12
N ALA A 302 23.89 14.75 19.26
CA ALA A 302 23.81 14.07 20.56
C ALA A 302 25.01 14.37 21.49
N ARG A 303 26.11 14.94 20.97
CA ARG A 303 27.28 15.33 21.78
C ARG A 303 27.13 16.67 22.50
N LYS A 304 26.14 17.50 22.11
CA LYS A 304 25.91 18.84 22.68
C LYS A 304 24.61 18.96 23.48
N THR A 305 23.65 18.07 23.26
CA THR A 305 22.31 18.15 23.87
C THR A 305 22.13 17.01 24.87
N SER A 306 21.60 17.31 26.06
CA SER A 306 21.37 16.29 27.09
C SER A 306 20.37 15.22 26.62
N ILE A 307 20.57 13.96 27.01
CA ILE A 307 19.65 12.86 26.69
C ILE A 307 18.22 13.18 27.15
N HIS A 308 18.09 13.89 28.28
CA HIS A 308 16.79 14.32 28.83
C HIS A 308 16.05 15.27 27.88
N THR A 309 16.75 16.26 27.31
CA THR A 309 16.16 17.20 26.34
C THR A 309 15.69 16.49 25.07
N LEU A 310 16.47 15.52 24.57
CA LEU A 310 16.13 14.77 23.36
C LEU A 310 14.90 13.86 23.57
N VAL A 311 14.84 13.16 24.71
CA VAL A 311 13.69 12.30 25.07
C VAL A 311 12.42 13.14 25.22
N TYR A 312 12.53 14.31 25.85
CA TYR A 312 11.42 15.24 26.02
C TYR A 312 10.91 15.77 24.67
N GLN A 313 11.81 16.19 23.79
CA GLN A 313 11.44 16.73 22.47
C GLN A 313 10.75 15.67 21.60
N ALA A 314 11.24 14.43 21.62
CA ALA A 314 10.58 13.32 20.94
C ALA A 314 9.17 13.00 21.51
N ALA A 315 8.94 13.25 22.80
CA ALA A 315 7.63 13.08 23.41
C ALA A 315 6.66 14.20 22.99
N LEU A 316 7.14 15.45 22.91
CA LEU A 316 6.36 16.57 22.40
C LEU A 316 5.98 16.38 20.91
N ASP A 317 6.94 16.01 20.07
CA ASP A 317 6.71 15.76 18.65
C ASP A 317 5.67 14.65 18.45
N LYS A 318 5.73 13.60 19.28
CA LYS A 318 4.73 12.53 19.27
C LYS A 318 3.34 13.03 19.64
N ALA A 319 3.22 13.84 20.70
CA ALA A 319 1.94 14.40 21.13
C ALA A 319 1.34 15.34 20.07
N GLU A 320 2.17 16.14 19.41
CA GLU A 320 1.77 16.99 18.28
C GLU A 320 1.25 16.16 17.10
N LYS A 321 1.96 15.12 16.69
CA LYS A 321 1.49 14.22 15.63
C LYS A 321 0.20 13.49 16.00
N GLN A 322 0.05 13.04 17.25
CA GLN A 322 -1.18 12.40 17.73
C GLN A 322 -2.36 13.37 17.66
N ARG A 323 -2.16 14.60 18.13
CA ARG A 323 -3.16 15.67 18.07
C ARG A 323 -3.60 15.95 16.64
N ASP A 324 -2.64 16.09 15.72
CA ASP A 324 -2.94 16.39 14.32
C ASP A 324 -3.65 15.22 13.64
N ALA A 325 -3.27 13.97 13.94
CA ALA A 325 -3.98 12.78 13.48
C ALA A 325 -5.45 12.77 13.94
N TYR A 326 -5.70 12.99 15.23
CA TYR A 326 -7.07 13.05 15.77
C TYR A 326 -7.87 14.23 15.21
N ARG A 327 -7.25 15.39 14.97
CA ARG A 327 -7.90 16.53 14.31
C ARG A 327 -8.36 16.18 12.90
N THR A 328 -7.50 15.53 12.12
CA THR A 328 -7.83 15.07 10.77
C THR A 328 -8.99 14.08 10.81
N LEU A 329 -8.95 13.07 11.68
CA LEU A 329 -10.01 12.07 11.82
C LEU A 329 -11.33 12.67 12.31
N LYS A 330 -11.29 13.64 13.23
CA LYS A 330 -12.46 14.41 13.68
C LYS A 330 -13.15 15.11 12.50
N ASN A 331 -12.38 15.82 11.67
CA ASN A 331 -12.94 16.54 10.52
C ASN A 331 -13.55 15.57 9.50
N VAL A 332 -12.92 14.41 9.29
CA VAL A 332 -13.46 13.33 8.47
C VAL A 332 -14.78 12.79 9.04
N ALA A 333 -14.87 12.56 10.35
CA ALA A 333 -16.12 12.11 10.97
C ALA A 333 -17.25 13.15 10.83
N LEU A 334 -16.94 14.44 11.00
CA LEU A 334 -17.89 15.53 10.82
C LEU A 334 -18.40 15.61 9.37
N SER A 335 -17.53 15.48 8.37
CA SER A 335 -17.94 15.51 6.95
C SER A 335 -18.83 14.32 6.58
N ASN A 336 -18.75 13.22 7.32
CA ASN A 336 -19.59 12.02 7.15
C ASN A 336 -20.83 12.02 8.06
N ASN A 337 -21.13 13.12 8.76
CA ASN A 337 -22.24 13.24 9.70
C ASN A 337 -22.20 12.26 10.89
N ASP A 338 -21.03 11.75 11.26
CA ASP A 338 -20.83 10.85 12.39
C ASP A 338 -20.45 11.63 13.65
N GLN A 339 -21.46 12.21 14.29
CA GLN A 339 -21.27 13.09 15.45
C GLN A 339 -20.69 12.37 16.67
N VAL A 340 -21.02 11.09 16.84
CA VAL A 340 -20.53 10.27 17.96
C VAL A 340 -19.03 10.06 17.83
N GLN A 341 -18.58 9.65 16.64
CA GLN A 341 -17.15 9.43 16.41
C GLN A 341 -16.36 10.74 16.37
N ALA A 342 -16.93 11.81 15.80
CA ALA A 342 -16.32 13.14 15.82
C ALA A 342 -16.05 13.64 17.25
N SER A 343 -17.04 13.48 18.14
CA SER A 343 -16.90 13.82 19.56
C SER A 343 -15.81 13.00 20.25
N TYR A 344 -15.74 11.70 19.95
CA TYR A 344 -14.69 10.83 20.47
C TYR A 344 -13.29 11.29 20.04
N PHE A 345 -13.09 11.54 18.75
CA PHE A 345 -11.80 12.01 18.23
C PHE A 345 -11.42 13.39 18.76
N HIS A 346 -12.39 14.28 18.98
CA HIS A 346 -12.14 15.57 19.60
C HIS A 346 -11.68 15.44 21.05
N ALA A 347 -12.31 14.58 21.86
CA ALA A 347 -11.84 14.32 23.23
C ALA A 347 -10.40 13.79 23.24
N LYS A 348 -10.05 12.93 22.27
CA LYS A 348 -8.67 12.45 22.08
C LYS A 348 -7.70 13.54 21.62
N GLU A 349 -8.12 14.44 20.73
CA GLU A 349 -7.34 15.63 20.36
C GLU A 349 -7.03 16.48 21.60
N MET A 350 -8.04 16.75 22.45
CA MET A 350 -7.89 17.55 23.67
C MET A 350 -7.03 16.87 24.75
N GLU A 351 -7.10 15.54 24.87
CA GLU A 351 -6.20 14.78 25.76
C GLU A 351 -4.73 15.00 25.41
N ASN A 352 -4.39 15.01 24.12
CA ASN A 352 -3.03 15.25 23.67
C ASN A 352 -2.60 16.71 23.90
N TYR A 353 -3.51 17.67 23.71
CA TYR A 353 -3.26 19.07 24.08
C TYR A 353 -2.94 19.25 25.57
N GLN A 354 -3.71 18.59 26.45
CA GLN A 354 -3.47 18.65 27.91
C GLN A 354 -2.11 18.06 28.29
N GLY A 355 -1.75 16.90 27.71
CA GLY A 355 -0.42 16.31 27.92
C GLY A 355 0.74 17.24 27.54
N SER A 356 0.59 18.01 26.45
CA SER A 356 1.56 19.04 26.05
C SER A 356 1.55 20.28 26.95
N ALA A 357 0.40 20.68 27.49
CA ALA A 357 0.28 21.83 28.39
C ALA A 357 0.77 21.53 29.83
N ASP A 358 0.68 20.27 30.27
CA ASP A 358 1.14 19.81 31.59
C ASP A 358 2.64 19.46 31.63
N SER A 359 3.28 19.29 30.47
CA SER A 359 4.71 18.97 30.36
C SER A 359 5.64 20.19 30.42
N GLY A 360 5.12 21.42 30.41
CA GLY A 360 5.68 22.55 31.18
C GLY A 360 7.09 23.08 30.88
N ASP A 361 7.69 22.88 29.70
CA ASP A 361 8.95 23.59 29.36
C ASP A 361 9.08 23.85 27.84
N GLY A 362 8.60 25.02 27.46
CA GLY A 362 8.79 25.70 26.17
C GLY A 362 8.26 27.11 26.35
N ASP A 363 8.81 28.12 25.65
CA ASP A 363 8.58 29.57 25.82
C ASP A 363 7.11 30.08 25.77
N LYS A 364 6.12 29.19 25.82
CA LYS A 364 4.71 29.49 26.06
C LYS A 364 4.23 28.71 27.29
N GLU A 365 4.36 29.31 28.47
CA GLU A 365 3.58 28.90 29.64
C GLU A 365 2.09 28.95 29.26
N TYR A 366 1.46 27.79 29.08
CA TYR A 366 0.01 27.71 28.96
C TYR A 366 -0.60 28.22 30.26
N ARG A 367 -1.37 29.31 30.19
CA ARG A 367 -1.99 29.90 31.37
C ARG A 367 -3.03 28.92 31.92
N LEU A 368 -3.31 29.00 33.23
CA LEU A 368 -4.38 28.21 33.87
C LEU A 368 -5.73 28.28 33.12
N SER A 369 -6.01 29.42 32.48
CA SER A 369 -7.17 29.63 31.61
C SER A 369 -7.20 28.73 30.38
N ASP A 370 -6.04 28.46 29.78
CA ASP A 370 -5.92 27.62 28.59
C ASP A 370 -6.14 26.15 28.97
N LYS A 371 -5.55 25.72 30.10
CA LYS A 371 -5.77 24.38 30.66
C LYS A 371 -7.24 24.15 31.03
N ALA A 372 -7.88 25.14 31.67
CA ALA A 372 -9.31 25.08 32.01
C ALA A 372 -10.20 25.06 30.75
N THR A 373 -9.85 25.82 29.71
CA THR A 373 -10.57 25.82 28.43
C THR A 373 -10.46 24.46 27.73
N LEU A 374 -9.26 23.89 27.66
CA LEU A 374 -9.04 22.55 27.10
C LEU A 374 -9.80 21.46 27.88
N TRP A 375 -9.87 21.58 29.21
CA TRP A 375 -10.67 20.68 30.04
C TRP A 375 -12.17 20.82 29.80
N LEU A 376 -12.65 22.06 29.63
CA LEU A 376 -14.05 22.33 29.32
C LEU A 376 -14.43 21.87 27.91
N GLU A 377 -13.58 22.09 26.90
CA GLU A 377 -13.79 21.61 25.53
C GLU A 377 -13.84 20.08 25.50
N LYS A 378 -12.91 19.41 26.20
CA LYS A 378 -12.92 17.95 26.38
C LYS A 378 -14.23 17.43 26.98
N TYR A 379 -14.73 18.09 28.03
CA TYR A 379 -15.91 17.61 28.76
C TYR A 379 -17.24 17.95 28.05
N THR A 380 -17.27 19.07 27.33
CA THR A 380 -18.50 19.58 26.72
C THR A 380 -18.69 19.20 25.25
N ASN A 381 -17.64 18.70 24.58
CA ASN A 381 -17.62 18.43 23.13
C ASN A 381 -18.11 19.61 22.28
N ARG A 382 -17.98 20.86 22.78
CA ARG A 382 -18.40 22.05 22.05
C ARG A 382 -17.24 22.56 21.21
N PHE A 383 -17.31 22.28 19.90
CA PHE A 383 -16.35 22.62 18.85
C PHE A 383 -16.02 24.11 18.70
N ASP A 384 -16.76 25.01 19.36
CA ASP A 384 -16.83 26.44 19.02
C ASP A 384 -16.83 27.34 20.27
N MET A 385 -16.28 26.86 21.39
CA MET A 385 -16.13 27.69 22.57
C MET A 385 -15.07 28.77 22.32
N LYS A 386 -15.48 29.90 21.73
CA LYS A 386 -14.72 31.15 21.79
C LYS A 386 -14.26 31.36 23.24
N SER A 387 -12.97 31.59 23.44
CA SER A 387 -12.27 31.63 24.73
C SER A 387 -12.90 32.53 25.82
N GLY A 388 -13.88 33.38 25.47
CA GLY A 388 -14.67 34.15 26.43
C GLY A 388 -15.70 33.33 27.23
N TRP A 389 -16.28 32.26 26.67
CA TRP A 389 -17.30 31.46 27.39
C TRP A 389 -16.70 30.42 28.33
N SER A 390 -15.48 29.95 28.05
CA SER A 390 -14.76 29.04 28.94
C SER A 390 -14.46 29.72 30.28
N LEU A 391 -14.01 30.98 30.25
CA LEU A 391 -13.73 31.78 31.44
C LEU A 391 -14.98 31.94 32.33
N ILE A 392 -16.16 32.15 31.72
CA ILE A 392 -17.43 32.25 32.44
C ILE A 392 -17.83 30.89 33.05
N LEU A 393 -17.71 29.80 32.31
CA LEU A 393 -18.05 28.46 32.82
C LEU A 393 -17.06 27.97 33.88
N THR A 394 -15.77 28.29 33.78
CA THR A 394 -14.78 28.01 34.83
C THR A 394 -15.06 28.81 36.10
N LEU A 395 -15.47 30.08 35.97
CA LEU A 395 -15.91 30.90 37.12
C LEU A 395 -17.18 30.34 37.77
N ILE A 396 -18.15 29.86 36.98
CA ILE A 396 -19.37 29.20 37.51
C ILE A 396 -19.02 27.90 38.23
N PHE A 397 -18.11 27.09 37.69
CA PHE A 397 -17.70 25.83 38.29
C PHE A 397 -16.88 26.05 39.59
N LEU A 398 -15.98 27.04 39.61
CA LEU A 398 -15.24 27.43 40.80
C LEU A 398 -16.16 28.00 41.89
N TYR A 399 -17.16 28.79 41.52
CA TYR A 399 -18.18 29.30 42.45
C TYR A 399 -18.96 28.17 43.11
N TRP A 400 -19.38 27.16 42.33
CA TRP A 400 -20.09 25.98 42.85
C TRP A 400 -19.22 25.02 43.69
N ALA A 401 -17.90 25.06 43.55
CA ALA A 401 -16.98 24.27 44.37
C ALA A 401 -16.55 24.96 45.67
N LEU A 402 -16.77 26.28 45.77
CA LEU A 402 -16.45 27.12 46.94
C LEU A 402 -17.67 27.43 47.82
N VAL A 403 -18.87 27.21 47.30
CA VAL A 403 -20.15 27.17 48.04
C VAL A 403 -20.43 25.74 48.45
#